data_AF-A0A9Q3BMY4-F1
#
_entry.id   AF-A0A9Q3BMY4-F1
#
_cell.length_a   1.000
_cell.length_b   1.000
_cell.length_c   1.000
_cell.angle_alpha   90.00
_cell.angle_beta   90.00
_cell.angle_gamma   90.00
#
_symmetry.space_group_name_H-M   'P 1'
#
loop_
_entity.id
_entity.type
_entity.pdbx_description
1 polymer ?
#
loop_
_entity_poly.entity_id
_entity_poly.type
_entity_poly.pdbx_seq_one_letter_code
_entity_poly.pdbx_strand_id
1 'polypeptide(L)'
;MEDILRRFCAYGMEYNNHKGKNAVEVKLTEEFSRKHPVFPVSLVKPYFQTEGDKFPSRKTKPTTPEIVEVEDYPGPVKKIIKARKIRLNGKDQRQYLARFKNQRADKDKWLAEDAIPDGNLHLRRFRDSKRNAKYNKL
;
A
#
# COMPACT_ATOMS: atom_id res chain seq x y z
N MET A 1 -9.95 36.06 -12.53
CA MET A 1 -8.47 36.12 -12.40
C MET A 1 -7.97 37.55 -12.19
N GLU A 2 -8.64 38.56 -12.77
CA GLU A 2 -8.26 39.97 -12.66
C GLU A 2 -8.21 40.52 -11.23
N ASP A 3 -9.16 40.15 -10.35
CA ASP A 3 -9.16 40.61 -8.95
C ASP A 3 -7.94 40.16 -8.14
N ILE A 4 -7.44 38.96 -8.44
CA ILE A 4 -6.26 38.40 -7.77
C ILE A 4 -5.00 39.14 -8.25
N LEU A 5 -4.90 39.39 -9.56
CA LEU A 5 -3.78 40.14 -10.14
C LEU A 5 -3.74 41.59 -9.64
N ARG A 6 -4.91 42.26 -9.55
CA ARG A 6 -5.01 43.62 -8.97
C ARG A 6 -4.56 43.67 -7.52
N ARG A 7 -4.88 42.65 -6.72
CA ARG A 7 -4.39 42.54 -5.34
C ARG A 7 -2.89 42.34 -5.27
N PHE A 8 -2.31 41.49 -6.12
CA PHE A 8 -0.86 41.29 -6.15
C PHE A 8 -0.11 42.57 -6.56
N CYS A 9 -0.63 43.35 -7.52
CA CYS A 9 -0.06 44.66 -7.88
C CYS A 9 -0.14 45.69 -6.74
N ALA A 10 -1.20 45.68 -5.93
CA ALA A 10 -1.32 46.57 -4.77
C ALA A 10 -0.25 46.32 -3.69
N TYR A 11 0.34 45.12 -3.66
CA TYR A 11 1.48 44.77 -2.80
C TYR A 11 2.85 44.97 -3.47
N GLY A 12 2.91 45.65 -4.63
CA GLY A 12 4.16 45.93 -5.33
C GLY A 12 4.80 44.73 -6.03
N MET A 13 4.04 43.66 -6.28
CA MET A 13 4.52 42.51 -7.04
C MET A 13 4.30 42.70 -8.54
N GLU A 14 5.35 42.44 -9.33
CA GLU A 14 5.31 42.45 -10.78
C GLU A 14 4.88 41.07 -11.31
N TYR A 15 4.06 41.04 -12.36
CA TYR A 15 3.65 39.80 -13.01
C TYR A 15 3.94 39.83 -14.50
N ASN A 16 4.36 38.69 -15.04
CA ASN A 16 4.58 38.46 -16.46
C ASN A 16 3.52 37.51 -17.00
N ASN A 17 2.79 37.96 -18.02
CA ASN A 17 1.69 37.20 -18.61
C ASN A 17 2.14 36.14 -19.64
N HIS A 18 3.41 35.71 -19.56
CA HIS A 18 4.08 35.02 -20.66
C HIS A 18 4.05 33.47 -20.60
N LYS A 19 3.37 32.85 -19.64
CA LYS A 19 3.33 31.39 -19.50
C LYS A 19 1.91 30.80 -19.59
N GLY A 20 1.34 30.88 -20.78
CA GLY A 20 0.18 30.07 -21.19
C GLY A 20 -1.20 30.67 -20.89
N LYS A 21 -2.24 30.13 -21.52
CA LYS A 21 -3.62 30.69 -21.51
C LYS A 21 -4.25 30.80 -20.10
N ASN A 22 -3.76 30.04 -19.12
CA ASN A 22 -4.32 29.94 -17.76
C ASN A 22 -3.27 30.05 -16.64
N ALA A 23 -2.06 30.54 -16.90
CA ALA A 23 -1.03 30.69 -15.87
C ALA A 23 -0.27 32.01 -16.00
N VAL A 24 0.07 32.59 -14.86
CA VAL A 24 0.75 33.88 -14.73
C VAL A 24 1.98 33.70 -13.85
N GLU A 25 3.12 34.21 -14.30
CA GLU A 25 4.36 34.20 -13.52
C GLU A 25 4.43 35.47 -12.67
N VAL A 26 4.59 35.33 -11.36
CA VAL A 26 4.72 36.46 -10.43
C VAL A 26 6.16 36.52 -9.95
N LYS A 27 6.81 37.67 -10.11
CA LYS A 27 8.15 37.92 -9.57
C LYS A 27 8.01 38.47 -8.17
N LEU A 28 8.53 37.72 -7.20
CA LEU A 28 8.58 38.16 -5.80
C LEU A 28 9.77 39.12 -5.63
N THR A 29 9.52 40.30 -5.04
CA THR A 29 10.59 41.22 -4.64
C THR A 29 11.35 40.64 -3.43
N GLU A 30 12.56 41.16 -3.16
CA GLU A 30 13.50 40.59 -2.18
C GLU A 30 12.87 40.38 -0.78
N GLU A 31 11.99 41.28 -0.35
CA GLU A 31 11.27 41.20 0.93
C GLU A 31 10.30 40.02 1.04
N PHE A 32 9.70 39.60 -0.08
CA PHE A 32 8.77 38.47 -0.13
C PHE A 32 9.46 37.14 -0.44
N SER A 33 10.69 37.17 -0.95
CA SER A 33 11.50 35.95 -1.18
C SER A 33 11.79 35.16 0.11
N ARG A 34 11.85 35.86 1.26
CA ARG A 34 12.13 35.30 2.58
C ARG A 34 10.88 34.89 3.36
N LYS A 35 9.68 35.23 2.87
CA LYS A 35 8.41 34.86 3.50
C LYS A 35 7.91 33.57 2.88
N HIS A 36 7.56 32.59 3.71
CA HIS A 36 6.87 31.41 3.22
C HIS A 36 5.57 31.84 2.52
N PRO A 37 5.26 31.30 1.33
CA PRO A 37 3.98 31.59 0.69
C PRO A 37 2.86 31.04 1.59
N VAL A 38 2.10 31.94 2.21
CA VAL A 38 0.92 31.60 3.00
C VAL A 38 -0.30 31.79 2.12
N PHE A 39 -0.93 30.69 1.73
CA PHE A 39 -2.22 30.74 1.04
C PHE A 39 -3.34 30.79 2.08
N PRO A 40 -4.21 31.82 2.05
CA PRO A 40 -5.37 31.87 2.93
C PRO A 40 -6.24 30.63 2.72
N VAL A 41 -6.57 29.93 3.80
CA VAL A 41 -7.39 28.71 3.77
C VAL A 41 -8.80 29.00 3.23
N SER A 42 -9.26 30.25 3.29
CA SER A 42 -10.52 30.70 2.68
C SER A 42 -10.53 30.63 1.15
N LEU A 43 -9.36 30.54 0.50
CA LEU A 43 -9.25 30.33 -0.94
C LEU A 43 -9.29 28.85 -1.33
N VAL A 44 -9.24 27.93 -0.36
CA VAL A 44 -9.36 26.50 -0.61
C VAL A 44 -10.80 26.22 -1.01
N LYS A 45 -11.02 25.97 -2.31
CA LYS A 45 -12.33 25.48 -2.77
C LYS A 45 -12.51 24.04 -2.30
N PRO A 46 -13.66 23.71 -1.66
CA PRO A 46 -13.97 22.33 -1.33
C PRO A 46 -14.04 21.50 -2.61
N TYR A 47 -13.48 20.30 -2.55
CA TYR A 47 -13.51 19.37 -3.67
C TYR A 47 -14.88 18.71 -3.74
N PHE A 48 -15.66 19.02 -4.78
CA PHE A 48 -16.92 18.36 -5.06
C PHE A 48 -16.69 17.14 -5.95
N GLN A 49 -17.52 16.11 -5.76
CA GLN A 49 -17.57 14.99 -6.71
C GLN A 49 -17.91 15.51 -8.11
N THR A 50 -17.42 14.82 -9.14
CA THR A 50 -17.63 15.26 -10.51
C THR A 50 -19.06 14.99 -10.93
N GLU A 51 -19.89 16.02 -10.97
CA GLU A 51 -21.23 15.99 -11.56
C GLU A 51 -21.11 15.89 -13.09
N GLY A 52 -21.55 14.77 -13.66
CA GLY A 52 -21.47 14.50 -15.11
C GLY A 52 -22.29 15.49 -15.95
N ASP A 53 -23.46 15.89 -15.45
CA ASP A 53 -24.39 16.78 -16.16
C ASP A 53 -23.87 18.21 -16.28
N LYS A 54 -23.10 18.67 -15.29
CA LYS A 54 -22.57 20.03 -15.25
C LYS A 54 -21.34 20.21 -16.17
N PHE A 55 -20.63 19.13 -16.48
CA PHE A 55 -19.42 19.15 -17.29
C PHE A 55 -19.38 17.96 -18.26
N PRO A 56 -20.29 17.92 -19.26
CA PRO A 56 -20.45 16.77 -20.16
C PRO A 56 -19.21 16.46 -21.00
N SER A 57 -18.34 17.44 -21.25
CA SER A 57 -17.11 17.27 -22.04
C SER A 57 -15.92 16.73 -21.25
N ARG A 58 -16.08 16.45 -19.94
CA ARG A 58 -14.98 15.94 -19.10
C ARG A 58 -14.82 14.43 -19.33
N LYS A 59 -13.70 14.02 -19.93
CA LYS A 59 -13.33 12.60 -20.05
C LYS A 59 -13.18 12.01 -18.66
N THR A 60 -13.93 10.93 -18.36
CA THR A 60 -13.75 10.16 -17.13
C THR A 60 -12.33 9.60 -17.12
N LYS A 61 -11.65 9.66 -15.96
CA LYS A 61 -10.35 9.00 -15.83
C LYS A 61 -10.56 7.50 -16.07
N PRO A 62 -9.64 6.80 -16.75
CA PRO A 62 -9.73 5.35 -16.88
C PRO A 62 -9.80 4.76 -15.47
N THR A 63 -10.76 3.87 -15.25
CA THR A 63 -10.88 3.09 -14.02
C THR A 63 -9.53 2.45 -13.73
N THR A 64 -8.94 2.77 -12.58
CA THR A 64 -7.72 2.13 -12.12
C THR A 64 -7.96 0.61 -12.14
N PRO A 65 -7.08 -0.21 -12.74
CA PRO A 65 -7.26 -1.65 -12.72
C PRO A 65 -7.34 -2.12 -11.26
N GLU A 66 -8.32 -2.99 -10.99
CA GLU A 66 -8.47 -3.61 -9.68
C GLU A 66 -7.19 -4.39 -9.38
N ILE A 67 -6.55 -4.04 -8.27
CA ILE A 67 -5.38 -4.77 -7.78
C ILE A 67 -5.91 -6.09 -7.27
N VAL A 68 -5.89 -7.11 -8.11
CA VAL A 68 -6.19 -8.48 -7.69
C VAL A 68 -5.10 -8.86 -6.68
N GLU A 69 -5.49 -9.07 -5.43
CA GLU A 69 -4.62 -9.75 -4.47
C GLU A 69 -4.32 -11.12 -5.08
N VAL A 70 -3.11 -11.29 -5.63
CA VAL A 70 -2.65 -12.59 -6.10
C VAL A 70 -2.71 -13.47 -4.87
N GLU A 71 -3.71 -14.35 -4.79
CA GLU A 71 -3.72 -15.45 -3.84
C GLU A 71 -2.36 -16.11 -4.01
N ASP A 72 -1.49 -15.93 -3.02
CA ASP A 72 -0.11 -16.44 -3.01
C ASP A 72 -0.28 -17.96 -2.89
N TYR A 73 -0.66 -18.62 -3.99
CA TYR A 73 -0.96 -20.05 -4.07
C TYR A 73 0.32 -20.72 -3.60
N PRO A 74 0.33 -21.22 -2.35
CA PRO A 74 1.54 -21.76 -1.79
C PRO A 74 1.75 -23.03 -2.59
N GLY A 75 2.75 -23.03 -3.47
CA GLY A 75 3.10 -24.19 -4.26
C GLY A 75 3.29 -25.43 -3.38
N PRO A 76 3.50 -26.62 -3.95
CA PRO A 76 3.55 -27.86 -3.17
C PRO A 76 4.52 -27.76 -1.98
N VAL A 77 4.08 -28.20 -0.81
CA VAL A 77 4.86 -28.14 0.42
C VAL A 77 6.08 -29.07 0.30
N LYS A 78 7.26 -28.57 0.63
CA LYS A 78 8.50 -29.35 0.68
C LYS A 78 8.63 -30.07 2.02
N LYS A 79 8.52 -29.31 3.12
CA LYS A 79 8.64 -29.85 4.49
C LYS A 79 8.05 -28.91 5.54
N ILE A 80 7.74 -29.48 6.70
CA ILE A 80 7.39 -28.74 7.92
C ILE A 80 8.64 -28.57 8.77
N ILE A 81 8.87 -27.35 9.27
CA ILE A 81 10.08 -26.99 10.02
C ILE A 81 9.80 -26.89 11.52
N LYS A 82 8.70 -26.21 11.88
CA LYS A 82 8.33 -25.93 13.26
C LYS A 82 6.85 -26.17 13.47
N ALA A 83 6.48 -26.39 14.72
CA ALA A 83 5.10 -26.44 15.17
C ALA A 83 4.95 -25.45 16.33
N ARG A 84 3.79 -24.79 16.42
CA ARG A 84 3.39 -23.93 17.54
C ARG A 84 1.93 -24.17 17.89
N LYS A 85 1.56 -23.88 19.13
CA LYS A 85 0.17 -23.89 19.60
C LYS A 85 -0.24 -22.44 19.83
N ILE A 86 -1.36 -22.03 19.26
CA ILE A 86 -1.91 -20.68 19.43
C ILE A 86 -3.38 -20.78 19.82
N ARG A 87 -3.88 -19.74 20.49
CA ARG A 87 -5.30 -19.64 20.83
C ARG A 87 -5.95 -18.63 19.89
N LEU A 88 -6.78 -19.11 18.96
CA LEU A 88 -7.54 -18.31 18.00
C LEU A 88 -9.03 -18.48 18.32
N ASN A 89 -9.76 -17.37 18.45
CA ASN A 89 -11.20 -17.37 18.74
C ASN A 89 -11.57 -18.24 19.95
N GLY A 90 -10.76 -18.18 21.01
CA GLY A 90 -10.93 -18.97 22.23
C GLY A 90 -10.57 -20.46 22.12
N LYS A 91 -10.34 -20.97 20.91
CA LYS A 91 -9.94 -22.37 20.64
C LYS A 91 -8.43 -22.49 20.51
N ASP A 92 -7.90 -23.56 21.09
CA ASP A 92 -6.50 -23.92 20.95
C ASP A 92 -6.27 -24.64 19.62
N GLN A 93 -5.50 -24.02 18.72
CA GLN A 93 -5.17 -24.58 17.41
C GLN A 93 -3.66 -24.78 17.26
N ARG A 94 -3.27 -25.89 16.65
CA ARG A 94 -1.87 -26.14 16.27
C ARG A 94 -1.61 -25.57 14.88
N GLN A 95 -0.50 -24.87 14.74
CA GLN A 95 -0.01 -24.38 13.46
C GLN A 95 1.38 -24.94 13.17
N TYR A 96 1.65 -25.12 11.89
CA TYR A 96 2.89 -25.68 11.37
C TYR A 96 3.53 -24.71 10.39
N LEU A 97 4.84 -24.49 10.54
CA LEU A 97 5.62 -23.66 9.63
C LEU A 97 5.99 -24.49 8.41
N ALA A 98 5.31 -24.24 7.30
CA ALA A 98 5.50 -24.94 6.03
C ALA A 98 6.52 -24.20 5.16
N ARG A 99 7.48 -24.95 4.62
CA ARG A 99 8.38 -24.50 3.57
C ARG A 99 7.94 -25.08 2.24
N PHE A 100 7.75 -24.22 1.26
CA PHE A 100 7.27 -24.60 -0.06
C PHE A 100 8.42 -25.01 -0.99
N LYS A 101 8.11 -25.82 -2.00
CA LYS A 101 9.09 -26.19 -3.04
C LYS A 101 9.44 -24.95 -3.87
N ASN A 102 10.73 -24.82 -4.22
CA ASN A 102 11.27 -23.73 -5.05
C ASN A 102 11.05 -22.31 -4.51
N GLN A 103 10.65 -22.18 -3.25
CA GLN A 103 10.46 -20.91 -2.55
C GLN A 103 11.59 -20.70 -1.54
N ARG A 104 11.97 -19.43 -1.33
CA ARG A 104 12.97 -19.05 -0.33
C ARG A 104 12.38 -19.11 1.08
N ALA A 105 13.25 -19.12 2.09
CA ALA A 105 12.83 -19.16 3.50
C ALA A 105 11.95 -17.97 3.91
N ASP A 106 12.07 -16.84 3.23
CA ASP A 106 11.27 -15.64 3.48
C ASP A 106 9.78 -15.84 3.17
N LYS A 107 9.46 -16.87 2.37
CA LYS A 107 8.10 -17.25 1.98
C LYS A 107 7.54 -18.41 2.81
N ASP A 108 8.24 -18.83 3.87
CA ASP A 108 7.74 -19.85 4.79
C ASP A 108 6.51 -19.31 5.56
N LYS A 109 5.41 -20.07 5.59
CA LYS A 109 4.14 -19.60 6.18
C LYS A 109 3.65 -20.56 7.27
N TRP A 110 3.05 -19.98 8.32
CA TRP A 110 2.33 -20.75 9.34
C TRP A 110 0.96 -21.16 8.82
N LEU A 111 0.71 -22.45 8.74
CA LEU A 111 -0.54 -23.04 8.26
C LEU A 111 -1.20 -23.87 9.36
N ALA A 112 -2.53 -23.92 9.35
CA ALA A 112 -3.30 -24.88 10.13
C ALA A 112 -3.12 -26.29 9.58
N GLU A 113 -3.40 -27.32 10.39
CA GLU A 113 -3.30 -28.72 9.97
C GLU A 113 -4.11 -29.01 8.70
N ASP A 114 -5.33 -28.47 8.61
CA ASP A 114 -6.25 -28.66 7.47
C ASP A 114 -5.83 -27.90 6.21
N ALA A 115 -5.04 -26.83 6.35
CA ALA A 115 -4.66 -25.96 5.25
C ALA A 115 -3.37 -26.38 4.55
N ILE A 116 -2.77 -27.51 4.95
CA ILE A 116 -1.50 -28.01 4.40
C ILE A 116 -1.80 -29.04 3.30
N PRO A 117 -1.41 -28.77 2.04
CA PRO A 117 -1.46 -29.77 0.98
C PRO A 117 -0.67 -31.03 1.37
N ASP A 118 -1.26 -32.21 1.20
CA ASP A 118 -0.68 -33.50 1.61
C ASP A 118 -0.19 -33.55 3.08
N GLY A 119 -0.92 -32.85 3.97
CA GLY A 119 -0.52 -32.62 5.36
C GLY A 119 -0.13 -33.88 6.12
N ASN A 120 -0.85 -34.99 5.95
CA ASN A 120 -0.57 -36.26 6.63
C ASN A 120 0.86 -36.78 6.40
N LEU A 121 1.35 -36.73 5.15
CA LEU A 121 2.69 -37.20 4.81
C LEU A 121 3.75 -36.32 5.46
N HIS A 122 3.59 -35.00 5.35
CA HIS A 122 4.55 -34.03 5.85
C HIS A 122 4.58 -34.00 7.39
N LEU A 123 3.43 -34.11 8.04
CA LEU A 123 3.30 -34.14 9.50
C LEU A 123 3.88 -35.42 10.08
N ARG A 124 3.65 -36.57 9.44
CA ARG A 124 4.26 -37.84 9.87
C ARG A 124 5.79 -37.76 9.82
N ARG A 125 6.36 -37.32 8.69
CA ARG A 125 7.81 -37.13 8.54
C ARG A 125 8.40 -36.17 9.58
N PHE A 126 7.67 -35.09 9.90
CA PHE A 126 8.09 -34.14 10.91
C PHE A 126 8.08 -34.73 12.34
N ARG A 127 7.07 -35.55 12.67
CA ARG A 127 7.01 -36.27 13.95
C ARG A 127 8.14 -37.29 14.05
N ASP A 128 8.43 -38.02 12.98
CA ASP A 128 9.52 -38.98 12.90
C ASP A 128 10.89 -38.30 13.08
N SER A 129 11.13 -37.20 12.38
CA SER A 129 12.39 -36.45 12.49
C SER A 129 12.60 -35.88 13.89
N LYS A 130 11.52 -35.42 14.55
CA LYS A 130 11.58 -34.94 15.95
C LYS A 130 11.88 -36.06 16.95
N ARG A 131 11.32 -37.26 16.75
CA ARG A 131 11.62 -38.43 17.57
C ARG A 131 13.08 -38.85 17.42
N ASN A 132 13.56 -38.99 16.19
CA ASN A 132 14.95 -39.39 15.92
C ASN A 132 15.97 -38.35 16.42
N ALA A 133 15.66 -37.06 16.28
CA ALA A 133 16.51 -35.99 16.82
C ALA A 133 16.59 -35.98 18.35
N LYS A 134 15.59 -36.54 19.05
CA LYS A 134 15.63 -36.70 20.51
C LYS A 134 16.55 -37.86 20.92
N TYR A 135 16.55 -38.94 20.13
CA TYR A 135 17.35 -40.13 20.39
C TYR A 135 18.85 -39.90 20.12
N ASN A 136 19.21 -39.24 19.01
CA ASN A 136 20.59 -38.92 18.65
C ASN A 136 21.23 -37.79 19.51
N LYS A 137 20.55 -37.34 20.56
CA LYS A 137 21.01 -36.28 21.46
C LYS A 137 21.33 -36.80 22.88
N LEU A 138 21.10 -38.10 23.10
CA LEU A 138 21.58 -38.90 24.23
C LEU A 138 22.89 -39.58 23.81
#